data_AF-A0A0C3B0D0-F1
#
_entry.id   AF-A0A0C3B0D0-F1
#
_cell.length_a   1.000
_cell.length_b   1.000
_cell.length_c   1.000
_cell.angle_alpha   90.00
_cell.angle_beta   90.00
_cell.angle_gamma   90.00
#
_symmetry.space_group_name_H-M   'P 1'
#
loop_
_entity.id
_entity.type
_entity.pdbx_description
1 polymer ?
#
loop_
_entity_poly.entity_id
_entity_poly.type
_entity_poly.pdbx_seq_one_letter_code
_entity_poly.pdbx_strand_id
1 'polypeptide(L)'
;MLISWQIWVPILSSALPSIDINKKYFPFNASLRRNLLSLLRTLGEYVLLAHFDLHTEFTLELLEDVLKRLSKLEHAVAPVLNLNLETFKNHFIYHHLVDSIRDKGPICNTDTGFGEARHRQSKQDYAKSNKRPDQFEVQLMRKVLEREVIVRIDTQVAAMKLREEELLQDESGPTDEVGNVKLGARQKRRPLSEIVSTFPVPSHISSQECEALERNLCRFLSYWILSFQGAAVHLDLAEYLASEYLTAQVSYVSLLDNSLVTNRIRFNPCWNKGGPRYDYILYNADHNSYGYGQVLSVFAMVVNRERYSIALLLDLKKKAQRSSITGFIEATADKTKASSYRFVMTNTFVRPLFVHPPDPDSDSTTYVVNDLIDYDSYLRFLNIK
;
A
#
# COMPACT_ATOMS: atom_id res chain seq x y z
N MET A 1 14.66 9.18 -12.89
CA MET A 1 13.86 8.05 -13.48
C MET A 1 14.53 7.31 -14.67
N LEU A 2 15.26 7.97 -15.58
CA LEU A 2 15.86 7.34 -16.78
C LEU A 2 17.10 6.46 -16.51
N ILE A 3 17.79 6.65 -15.38
CA ILE A 3 19.08 6.02 -15.11
C ILE A 3 18.93 4.52 -14.77
N SER A 4 17.89 4.13 -14.03
CA SER A 4 17.60 2.70 -13.77
C SER A 4 16.94 2.05 -14.99
N TRP A 5 15.94 2.68 -15.61
CA TRP A 5 15.19 2.08 -16.71
C TRP A 5 16.06 1.69 -17.91
N GLN A 6 17.09 2.47 -18.28
CA GLN A 6 17.96 2.11 -19.40
C GLN A 6 18.86 0.88 -19.15
N ILE A 7 19.14 0.55 -17.88
CA ILE A 7 19.96 -0.60 -17.47
C ILE A 7 19.08 -1.86 -17.34
N TRP A 8 17.84 -1.67 -16.89
CA TRP A 8 16.90 -2.78 -16.63
C TRP A 8 15.98 -3.08 -17.80
N VAL A 9 15.81 -2.17 -18.76
CA VAL A 9 15.08 -2.44 -19.99
C VAL A 9 15.69 -3.63 -20.73
N PRO A 10 17.02 -3.81 -20.88
CA PRO A 10 17.59 -5.04 -21.44
C PRO A 10 17.33 -6.31 -20.61
N ILE A 11 17.34 -6.24 -19.28
CA ILE A 11 17.06 -7.40 -18.40
C ILE A 11 15.57 -7.78 -18.45
N LEU A 12 14.70 -6.77 -18.41
CA LEU A 12 13.26 -6.93 -18.54
C LEU A 12 12.90 -7.27 -19.98
N SER A 13 13.51 -6.71 -21.02
CA SER A 13 13.21 -6.98 -22.44
C SER A 13 13.86 -8.27 -22.95
N SER A 14 14.88 -8.80 -22.27
CA SER A 14 15.37 -10.17 -22.53
C SER A 14 14.53 -11.20 -21.76
N ALA A 15 13.99 -10.85 -20.59
CA ALA A 15 13.04 -11.68 -19.86
C ALA A 15 11.60 -11.66 -20.42
N LEU A 16 11.08 -10.51 -20.88
CA LEU A 16 9.67 -10.25 -21.19
C LEU A 16 9.13 -10.92 -22.47
N PRO A 17 9.89 -11.12 -23.56
CA PRO A 17 9.46 -11.97 -24.68
C PRO A 17 9.24 -13.44 -24.25
N SER A 18 9.75 -13.81 -23.07
CA SER A 18 9.58 -15.11 -22.43
C SER A 18 8.59 -15.08 -21.25
N ILE A 19 8.07 -13.90 -20.87
CA ILE A 19 7.01 -13.74 -19.86
C ILE A 19 5.66 -13.78 -20.58
N ASP A 20 5.40 -14.91 -21.23
CA ASP A 20 4.03 -15.36 -21.37
C ASP A 20 3.68 -15.99 -20.02
N ILE A 21 3.03 -15.23 -19.15
CA ILE A 21 2.66 -15.65 -17.79
C ILE A 21 1.78 -16.92 -17.86
N ASN A 22 1.14 -17.16 -19.02
CA ASN A 22 0.35 -18.36 -19.31
C ASN A 22 1.14 -19.51 -19.95
N LYS A 23 2.43 -19.34 -20.27
CA LYS A 23 3.30 -20.46 -20.63
C LYS A 23 4.06 -20.97 -19.42
N LYS A 24 3.85 -22.26 -19.21
CA LYS A 24 4.56 -23.26 -18.38
C LYS A 24 6.11 -23.28 -18.49
N TYR A 25 6.76 -22.26 -19.05
CA TYR A 25 8.16 -22.29 -19.50
C TYR A 25 8.86 -20.94 -19.28
N PHE A 26 9.42 -20.74 -18.08
CA PHE A 26 10.72 -20.08 -18.00
C PHE A 26 11.73 -21.14 -18.47
N PRO A 27 12.40 -21.03 -19.64
CA PRO A 27 13.36 -22.03 -20.14
C PRO A 27 14.70 -21.97 -19.38
N PHE A 28 14.65 -21.53 -18.12
CA PHE A 28 15.79 -21.35 -17.25
C PHE A 28 15.74 -22.42 -16.16
N ASN A 29 16.89 -22.96 -15.79
CA ASN A 29 16.97 -23.89 -14.67
C ASN A 29 16.41 -23.23 -13.38
N ALA A 30 15.92 -24.06 -12.44
CA ALA A 30 15.27 -23.56 -11.24
C ALA A 30 16.15 -22.59 -10.41
N SER A 31 17.47 -22.78 -10.48
CA SER A 31 18.46 -21.92 -9.82
C SER A 31 18.48 -20.51 -10.41
N LEU A 32 18.57 -20.38 -11.74
CA LEU A 32 18.57 -19.10 -12.43
C LEU A 32 17.25 -18.36 -12.25
N ARG A 33 16.11 -19.07 -12.28
CA ARG A 33 14.81 -18.46 -11.97
C ARG A 33 14.79 -17.86 -10.56
N ARG A 34 15.31 -18.58 -9.56
CA ARG A 34 15.41 -18.08 -8.18
C ARG A 34 16.32 -16.85 -8.10
N ASN A 35 17.49 -16.90 -8.74
CA ASN A 35 18.43 -15.78 -8.74
C ASN A 35 17.85 -14.55 -9.44
N LEU A 36 17.13 -14.71 -10.55
CA LEU A 36 16.48 -13.62 -11.25
C LEU A 36 15.37 -12.97 -10.42
N LEU A 37 14.53 -13.77 -9.77
CA LEU A 37 13.46 -13.25 -8.90
C LEU A 37 14.06 -12.53 -7.68
N SER A 38 15.12 -13.08 -7.10
CA SER A 38 15.86 -12.43 -6.00
C SER A 38 16.53 -11.13 -6.46
N LEU A 39 17.07 -11.10 -7.68
CA LEU A 39 17.65 -9.91 -8.30
C LEU A 39 16.59 -8.82 -8.48
N LEU A 40 15.44 -9.15 -9.04
CA LEU A 40 14.32 -8.20 -9.22
C LEU A 40 13.81 -7.68 -7.87
N ARG A 41 13.72 -8.52 -6.84
CA ARG A 41 13.32 -8.09 -5.51
C ARG A 41 14.34 -7.16 -4.86
N THR A 42 15.62 -7.50 -4.94
CA THR A 42 16.73 -6.69 -4.39
C THR A 42 16.86 -5.37 -5.14
N LEU A 43 16.60 -5.37 -6.43
CA LEU A 43 16.50 -4.16 -7.24
C LEU A 43 15.38 -3.24 -6.74
N GLY A 44 14.21 -3.82 -6.42
CA GLY A 44 13.12 -3.07 -5.81
C GLY A 44 13.50 -2.43 -4.48
N GLU A 45 14.27 -3.13 -3.63
CA GLU A 45 14.81 -2.57 -2.37
C GLU A 45 15.75 -1.41 -2.63
N TYR A 46 16.68 -1.61 -3.57
CA TYR A 46 17.63 -0.57 -3.96
C TYR A 46 16.90 0.68 -4.45
N VAL A 47 15.98 0.53 -5.41
CA VAL A 47 15.24 1.67 -5.97
C VAL A 47 14.46 2.37 -4.87
N LEU A 48 13.79 1.62 -3.99
CA LEU A 48 13.04 2.19 -2.89
C LEU A 48 13.94 2.98 -1.94
N LEU A 49 15.01 2.36 -1.42
CA LEU A 49 15.91 2.98 -0.43
C LEU A 49 16.67 4.17 -0.99
N ALA A 50 17.17 4.06 -2.22
CA ALA A 50 17.91 5.14 -2.87
C ALA A 50 17.06 6.41 -3.08
N HIS A 51 15.73 6.29 -3.11
CA HIS A 51 14.80 7.41 -3.29
C HIS A 51 14.14 7.86 -1.98
N PHE A 52 14.64 7.42 -0.82
CA PHE A 52 14.17 7.95 0.45
C PHE A 52 14.38 9.47 0.49
N ASP A 53 13.33 10.20 0.84
CA ASP A 53 13.38 11.65 0.99
C ASP A 53 14.22 12.08 2.20
N LEU A 54 14.44 11.15 3.14
CA LEU A 54 15.29 11.34 4.31
C LEU A 54 16.18 10.11 4.54
N HIS A 55 17.48 10.35 4.68
CA HIS A 55 18.46 9.32 5.03
C HIS A 55 19.01 9.54 6.43
N THR A 56 19.11 8.44 7.17
CA THR A 56 19.87 8.29 8.42
C THR A 56 21.02 7.29 8.18
N GLU A 57 22.03 7.26 9.06
CA GLU A 57 23.12 6.27 8.95
C GLU A 57 22.60 4.84 8.88
N PHE A 58 21.57 4.50 9.67
CA PHE A 58 20.92 3.19 9.60
C PHE A 58 20.37 2.86 8.20
N THR A 59 19.70 3.83 7.56
CA THR A 59 19.17 3.61 6.20
C THR A 59 20.27 3.55 5.13
N LEU A 60 21.40 4.24 5.34
CA LEU A 60 22.56 4.18 4.45
C LEU A 60 23.28 2.83 4.58
N GLU A 61 23.48 2.33 5.79
CA GLU A 61 23.99 0.98 6.04
C GLU A 61 23.10 -0.09 5.39
N LEU A 62 21.78 0.07 5.51
CA LEU A 62 20.82 -0.83 4.86
C LEU A 62 20.93 -0.77 3.32
N LEU A 63 21.10 0.43 2.75
CA LEU A 63 21.33 0.61 1.31
C LEU A 63 22.64 -0.05 0.87
N GLU A 64 23.74 0.12 1.62
CA GLU A 64 25.01 -0.54 1.34
C GLU A 64 24.87 -2.07 1.33
N ASP A 65 24.14 -2.64 2.29
CA ASP A 65 23.90 -4.08 2.35
C ASP A 65 23.03 -4.60 1.21
N VAL A 66 22.03 -3.82 0.78
CA VAL A 66 21.25 -4.10 -0.44
C VAL A 66 22.15 -4.07 -1.67
N LEU A 67 23.02 -3.07 -1.82
CA LEU A 67 23.95 -2.96 -2.94
C LEU A 67 24.95 -4.13 -2.98
N LYS A 68 25.47 -4.56 -1.84
CA LYS A 68 26.33 -5.77 -1.74
C LYS A 68 25.59 -7.03 -2.21
N ARG A 69 24.32 -7.19 -1.80
CA ARG A 69 23.47 -8.33 -2.25
C ARG A 69 23.16 -8.24 -3.74
N LEU A 70 22.85 -7.04 -4.24
CA LEU A 70 22.56 -6.78 -5.65
C LEU A 70 23.75 -7.16 -6.53
N SER A 71 24.95 -6.70 -6.16
CA SER A 71 26.19 -7.02 -6.88
C SER A 71 26.41 -8.54 -6.98
N LYS A 72 26.26 -9.28 -5.86
CA LYS A 72 26.39 -10.75 -5.86
C LYS A 72 25.39 -11.43 -6.80
N LEU A 73 24.14 -10.98 -6.82
CA LEU A 73 23.09 -11.53 -7.68
C LEU A 73 23.33 -11.20 -9.15
N GLU A 74 23.79 -9.99 -9.47
CA GLU A 74 24.17 -9.59 -10.82
C GLU A 74 25.29 -10.45 -11.38
N HIS A 75 26.36 -10.69 -10.61
CA HIS A 75 27.46 -11.57 -11.02
C HIS A 75 27.00 -13.01 -11.30
N ALA A 76 25.97 -13.48 -10.60
CA ALA A 76 25.41 -14.81 -10.81
C ALA A 76 24.51 -14.90 -12.05
N VAL A 77 23.83 -13.82 -12.43
CA VAL A 77 22.82 -13.80 -13.51
C VAL A 77 23.41 -13.32 -14.84
N ALA A 78 24.30 -12.33 -14.81
CA ALA A 78 24.82 -11.65 -16.00
C ALA A 78 25.52 -12.58 -17.01
N PRO A 79 26.39 -13.53 -16.60
CA PRO A 79 27.03 -14.44 -17.55
C PRO A 79 26.03 -15.37 -18.24
N VAL A 80 24.98 -15.78 -17.53
CA VAL A 80 23.99 -16.73 -18.06
C VAL A 80 23.04 -16.05 -19.06
N LEU A 81 22.78 -14.76 -18.88
CA LEU A 81 21.99 -13.95 -19.81
C LEU A 81 22.84 -13.22 -20.85
N ASN A 82 24.17 -13.43 -20.84
CA ASN A 82 25.13 -12.73 -21.70
C ASN A 82 24.99 -11.20 -21.65
N LEU A 83 24.83 -10.66 -20.44
CA LEU A 83 24.67 -9.23 -20.19
C LEU A 83 25.98 -8.62 -19.72
N ASN A 84 26.36 -7.48 -20.30
CA ASN A 84 27.42 -6.67 -19.77
C ASN A 84 26.85 -5.61 -18.81
N LEU A 85 27.11 -5.79 -17.52
CA LEU A 85 26.69 -4.88 -16.45
C LEU A 85 27.83 -3.98 -15.96
N GLU A 86 29.02 -4.05 -16.54
CA GLU A 86 30.16 -3.19 -16.23
C GLU A 86 30.01 -1.83 -16.92
N THR A 87 28.98 -1.10 -16.52
CA THR A 87 28.70 0.25 -17.03
C THR A 87 29.17 1.30 -16.03
N PHE A 88 29.49 2.50 -16.51
CA PHE A 88 29.80 3.65 -15.64
C PHE A 88 28.69 3.91 -14.61
N LYS A 89 27.43 3.70 -14.99
CA LYS A 89 26.27 3.86 -14.09
C LYS A 89 26.30 2.84 -12.96
N ASN A 90 26.58 1.57 -13.26
CA ASN A 90 26.70 0.54 -12.22
C ASN A 90 27.92 0.79 -11.33
N HIS A 91 29.06 1.21 -11.89
CA HIS A 91 30.21 1.62 -11.09
C HIS A 91 29.84 2.76 -10.11
N PHE A 92 29.13 3.78 -10.58
CA PHE A 92 28.64 4.84 -9.73
C PHE A 92 27.71 4.31 -8.63
N ILE A 93 26.73 3.47 -8.98
CA ILE A 93 25.77 2.90 -8.04
C ILE A 93 26.48 2.10 -6.92
N TYR A 94 27.46 1.27 -7.27
CA TYR A 94 28.12 0.39 -6.30
C TYR A 94 29.19 1.06 -5.46
N HIS A 95 29.84 2.11 -5.98
CA HIS A 95 31.02 2.69 -5.32
C HIS A 95 30.84 4.12 -4.81
N HIS A 96 29.91 4.88 -5.40
CA HIS A 96 29.83 6.33 -5.15
C HIS A 96 28.45 6.80 -4.71
N LEU A 97 27.41 5.96 -4.84
CA LEU A 97 26.04 6.38 -4.56
C LEU A 97 25.85 6.82 -3.12
N VAL A 98 26.31 6.00 -2.17
CA VAL A 98 26.10 6.25 -0.75
C VAL A 98 26.88 7.49 -0.30
N ASP A 99 28.13 7.62 -0.73
CA ASP A 99 28.94 8.82 -0.47
C ASP A 99 28.33 10.06 -1.12
N SER A 100 27.81 9.94 -2.34
CA SER A 100 27.09 11.04 -2.97
C SER A 100 25.82 11.43 -2.21
N ILE A 101 25.12 10.50 -1.57
CA ILE A 101 23.96 10.79 -0.72
C ILE A 101 24.42 11.46 0.58
N ARG A 102 25.53 11.03 1.19
CA ARG A 102 26.12 11.68 2.38
C ARG A 102 26.52 13.12 2.08
N ASP A 103 27.19 13.34 0.95
CA ASP A 103 27.75 14.65 0.60
C ASP A 103 26.70 15.64 0.08
N LYS A 104 25.71 15.16 -0.69
CA LYS A 104 24.76 16.02 -1.44
C LYS A 104 23.31 15.89 -0.98
N GLY A 105 23.04 14.98 -0.07
CA GLY A 105 21.69 14.62 0.36
C GLY A 105 20.98 13.64 -0.59
N PRO A 106 19.68 13.41 -0.36
CA PRO A 106 18.85 12.49 -1.14
C PRO A 106 18.95 12.66 -2.66
N ILE A 107 18.75 11.58 -3.42
CA ILE A 107 18.83 11.60 -4.89
C ILE A 107 17.83 12.58 -5.51
N CYS A 108 16.67 12.79 -4.88
CA CYS A 108 15.67 13.74 -5.37
C CYS A 108 16.21 15.19 -5.48
N ASN A 109 17.25 15.55 -4.72
CA ASN A 109 17.91 16.85 -4.82
C ASN A 109 18.83 16.98 -6.05
N THR A 110 19.26 15.86 -6.63
CA THR A 110 20.20 15.81 -7.75
C THR A 110 19.62 15.16 -9.01
N ASP A 111 18.36 14.69 -8.97
CA ASP A 111 17.67 14.11 -10.14
C ASP A 111 17.41 15.18 -11.21
N THR A 112 17.72 14.84 -12.45
CA THR A 112 17.44 15.67 -13.64
C THR A 112 15.99 15.55 -14.10
N GLY A 113 15.20 14.64 -13.51
CA GLY A 113 13.83 14.36 -13.90
C GLY A 113 12.93 15.60 -13.98
N PHE A 114 13.10 16.56 -13.06
CA PHE A 114 12.35 17.82 -13.11
C PHE A 114 12.69 18.68 -14.33
N GLY A 115 13.98 18.82 -14.66
CA GLY A 115 14.43 19.52 -15.86
C GLY A 115 13.96 18.84 -17.14
N GLU A 116 14.08 17.51 -17.19
CA GLU A 116 13.65 16.70 -18.33
C GLU A 116 12.13 16.77 -18.57
N ALA A 117 11.32 16.73 -17.52
CA ALA A 117 9.87 16.87 -17.63
C ALA A 117 9.48 18.24 -18.24
N ARG A 118 10.24 19.28 -17.90
CA ARG A 118 10.05 20.63 -18.45
C ARG A 118 10.44 20.76 -19.92
N HIS A 119 11.34 19.91 -20.44
CA HIS A 119 11.76 19.98 -21.85
C HIS A 119 10.60 19.84 -22.84
N ARG A 120 9.61 18.96 -22.57
CA ARG A 120 8.44 18.83 -23.44
C ARG A 120 7.69 20.14 -23.54
N GLN A 121 7.53 20.83 -22.42
CA GLN A 121 6.84 22.11 -22.36
C GLN A 121 7.64 23.22 -23.06
N SER A 122 8.95 23.31 -22.79
CA SER A 122 9.83 24.27 -23.46
C SER A 122 9.82 24.10 -24.99
N LYS A 123 9.81 22.86 -25.49
CA LYS A 123 9.67 22.56 -26.91
C LYS A 123 8.34 23.05 -27.49
N GLN A 124 7.23 22.87 -26.77
CA GLN A 124 5.93 23.39 -27.19
C GLN A 124 5.90 24.92 -27.24
N ASP A 125 6.53 25.58 -26.28
CA ASP A 125 6.55 27.04 -26.24
C ASP A 125 7.40 27.64 -27.34
N TYR A 126 8.55 27.04 -27.57
CA TYR A 126 9.41 27.36 -28.69
C TYR A 126 8.70 27.15 -30.02
N ALA A 127 7.98 26.04 -30.19
CA ALA A 127 7.19 25.77 -31.39
C ALA A 127 6.11 26.83 -31.64
N LYS A 128 5.54 27.40 -30.57
CA LYS A 128 4.55 28.48 -30.59
C LYS A 128 5.17 29.88 -30.54
N SER A 129 6.49 30.02 -30.64
CA SER A 129 7.16 31.32 -30.75
C SER A 129 7.28 31.73 -32.22
N ASN A 130 7.59 32.99 -32.47
CA ASN A 130 7.88 33.46 -33.83
C ASN A 130 9.27 33.03 -34.34
N LYS A 131 10.08 32.34 -33.51
CA LYS A 131 11.43 31.83 -33.81
C LYS A 131 12.43 32.89 -34.30
N ARG A 132 12.16 34.17 -34.04
CA ARG A 132 13.08 35.25 -34.39
C ARG A 132 14.17 35.35 -33.33
N PRO A 133 15.47 35.32 -33.68
CA PRO A 133 16.59 35.24 -32.73
C PRO A 133 16.58 36.33 -31.64
N ASP A 134 16.04 37.50 -31.96
CA ASP A 134 15.96 38.69 -31.10
C ASP A 134 14.70 38.71 -30.20
N GLN A 135 13.72 37.83 -30.41
CA GLN A 135 12.41 37.93 -29.76
C GLN A 135 11.89 36.62 -29.16
N PHE A 136 12.42 35.46 -29.57
CA PHE A 136 11.92 34.18 -29.11
C PHE A 136 12.16 33.99 -27.60
N GLU A 137 13.28 34.48 -27.06
CA GLU A 137 13.59 34.41 -25.63
C GLU A 137 12.58 35.20 -24.79
N VAL A 138 12.26 36.43 -25.21
CA VAL A 138 11.27 37.29 -24.54
C VAL A 138 9.89 36.64 -24.56
N GLN A 139 9.51 36.01 -25.68
CA GLN A 139 8.25 35.27 -25.79
C GLN A 139 8.22 34.02 -24.92
N LEU A 140 9.34 33.30 -24.82
CA LEU A 140 9.47 32.12 -23.98
C LEU A 140 9.35 32.51 -22.50
N MET A 141 10.07 33.55 -22.09
CA MET A 141 10.00 34.10 -20.74
C MET A 141 8.60 34.57 -20.37
N ARG A 142 7.91 35.28 -21.27
CA ARG A 142 6.52 35.68 -21.06
C ARG A 142 5.61 34.48 -20.81
N LYS A 143 5.73 33.40 -21.59
CA LYS A 143 4.93 32.18 -21.37
C LYS A 143 5.25 31.48 -20.06
N VAL A 144 6.50 31.49 -19.62
CA VAL A 144 6.89 30.97 -18.31
C VAL A 144 6.20 31.75 -17.19
N LEU A 145 6.24 33.09 -17.26
CA LEU A 145 5.59 33.96 -16.28
C LEU A 145 4.07 33.80 -16.26
N GLU A 146 3.43 33.75 -17.44
CA GLU A 146 1.98 33.52 -17.55
C GLU A 146 1.56 32.21 -16.87
N ARG A 147 2.34 31.14 -17.01
CA ARG A 147 2.06 29.88 -16.31
C ARG A 147 2.27 29.95 -14.82
N GLU A 148 3.32 30.63 -14.38
CA GLU A 148 3.56 30.79 -12.94
C GLU A 148 2.37 31.50 -12.27
N VAL A 149 1.81 32.51 -12.93
CA VAL A 149 0.58 33.17 -12.49
C VAL A 149 -0.60 32.18 -12.43
N ILE A 150 -0.82 31.39 -13.48
CA ILE A 150 -1.90 30.37 -13.50
C ILE A 150 -1.74 29.38 -12.34
N VAL A 151 -0.54 28.84 -12.13
CA VAL A 151 -0.25 27.89 -11.04
C VAL A 151 -0.49 28.54 -9.67
N ARG A 152 -0.10 29.82 -9.49
CA ARG A 152 -0.38 30.55 -8.25
C ARG A 152 -1.88 30.75 -8.01
N ILE A 153 -2.64 31.04 -9.06
CA ILE A 153 -4.11 31.17 -8.96
C ILE A 153 -4.72 29.81 -8.61
N ASP A 154 -4.35 28.74 -9.32
CA ASP A 154 -4.88 27.39 -9.08
C ASP A 154 -4.58 26.89 -7.67
N THR A 155 -3.37 27.14 -7.17
CA THR A 155 -2.98 26.78 -5.80
C THR A 155 -3.77 27.56 -4.75
N GLN A 156 -4.02 28.85 -4.97
CA GLN A 156 -4.89 29.65 -4.09
C GLN A 156 -6.34 29.15 -4.10
N VAL A 157 -6.89 28.85 -5.28
CA VAL A 157 -8.25 28.31 -5.41
C VAL A 157 -8.36 26.95 -4.72
N ALA A 158 -7.37 26.08 -4.89
CA ALA A 158 -7.33 24.78 -4.22
C ALA A 158 -7.27 24.93 -2.69
N ALA A 159 -6.43 25.83 -2.18
CA ALA A 159 -6.34 26.11 -0.74
C ALA A 159 -7.65 26.66 -0.17
N MET A 160 -8.34 27.54 -0.90
CA MET A 160 -9.65 28.06 -0.49
C MET A 160 -10.71 26.96 -0.43
N LYS A 161 -10.77 26.07 -1.44
CA LYS A 161 -11.70 24.92 -1.44
C LYS A 161 -11.44 23.97 -0.28
N LEU A 162 -10.17 23.69 -0.01
CA LEU A 162 -9.79 22.80 1.10
C LEU A 162 -10.21 23.40 2.44
N ARG A 163 -10.03 24.72 2.62
CA ARG A 163 -10.51 25.45 3.80
C ARG A 163 -12.04 25.47 3.91
N GLU A 164 -12.75 25.60 2.79
CA GLU A 164 -14.21 25.53 2.75
C GLU A 164 -14.72 24.12 3.12
N GLU A 165 -14.06 23.07 2.63
CA GLU A 165 -14.32 21.68 3.01
C GLU A 165 -14.04 21.41 4.51
N GLU A 166 -12.99 22.01 5.07
CA GLU A 166 -12.70 21.96 6.51
C GLU A 166 -13.79 22.65 7.34
N LEU A 167 -14.23 23.85 6.92
CA LEU A 167 -15.31 24.58 7.59
C LEU A 167 -16.66 23.84 7.51
N LEU A 168 -16.94 23.17 6.39
CA LEU A 168 -18.15 22.35 6.22
C LEU A 168 -18.09 21.03 7.02
N GLN A 169 -16.90 20.52 7.34
CA GLN A 169 -16.74 19.35 8.20
C GLN A 169 -17.04 19.66 9.68
N ASP A 170 -16.77 20.89 10.13
CA ASP A 170 -17.04 21.33 11.51
C ASP A 170 -18.54 21.43 11.84
N GLU A 171 -19.42 21.59 10.83
CA GLU A 171 -20.88 21.62 11.02
C GLU A 171 -21.56 20.22 10.94
N SER A 172 -20.80 19.16 10.70
CA SER A 172 -21.35 17.81 10.41
C SER A 172 -21.52 16.91 11.64
N GLY A 173 -22.19 17.39 12.70
CA GLY A 173 -22.61 16.54 13.84
C GLY A 173 -21.47 15.81 14.56
N PRO A 174 -21.75 14.89 15.51
CA PRO A 174 -20.70 14.16 16.22
C PRO A 174 -19.87 13.36 15.21
N THR A 175 -18.61 13.74 15.05
CA THR A 175 -17.65 13.15 14.13
C THR A 175 -17.59 11.63 14.32
N ASP A 176 -17.74 10.86 13.23
CA ASP A 176 -17.56 9.39 13.20
C ASP A 176 -16.06 9.02 13.29
N GLU A 177 -15.33 9.72 14.17
CA GLU A 177 -13.90 9.58 14.42
C GLU A 177 -13.66 8.73 15.66
N VAL A 178 -12.86 7.67 15.51
CA VAL A 178 -12.48 6.77 16.59
C VAL A 178 -10.96 6.64 16.57
N GLY A 179 -10.28 7.44 17.40
CA GLY A 179 -8.81 7.48 17.44
C GLY A 179 -8.22 8.02 16.14
N ASN A 180 -7.39 7.21 15.48
CA ASN A 180 -6.73 7.56 14.21
C ASN A 180 -7.55 7.18 12.97
N VAL A 181 -8.82 6.77 13.14
CA VAL A 181 -9.68 6.30 12.06
C VAL A 181 -10.95 7.15 11.95
N LYS A 182 -11.23 7.64 10.75
CA LYS A 182 -12.47 8.34 10.38
C LYS A 182 -13.31 7.49 9.46
N LEU A 183 -14.52 7.14 9.88
CA LEU A 183 -15.43 6.32 9.07
C LEU A 183 -16.22 7.18 8.09
N GLY A 184 -16.51 6.64 6.90
CA GLY A 184 -17.23 7.36 5.84
C GLY A 184 -18.22 6.49 5.07
N ALA A 185 -19.11 7.15 4.32
CA ALA A 185 -20.17 6.51 3.55
C ALA A 185 -21.08 5.61 4.42
N ARG A 186 -21.60 6.19 5.51
CA ARG A 186 -22.51 5.55 6.46
C ARG A 186 -23.77 5.04 5.76
N GLN A 187 -24.12 3.79 6.05
CA GLN A 187 -25.36 3.14 5.61
C GLN A 187 -26.48 3.33 6.66
N LYS A 188 -27.72 3.05 6.24
CA LYS A 188 -28.89 3.12 7.13
C LYS A 188 -28.70 2.17 8.32
N ARG A 189 -29.12 2.61 9.51
CA ARG A 189 -29.16 1.77 10.72
C ARG A 189 -30.07 0.57 10.49
N ARG A 190 -29.60 -0.62 10.85
CA ARG A 190 -30.33 -1.88 10.80
C ARG A 190 -29.93 -2.81 11.95
N PRO A 191 -30.75 -3.82 12.27
CA PRO A 191 -30.39 -4.84 13.27
C PRO A 191 -29.04 -5.48 12.95
N LEU A 192 -28.25 -5.78 13.99
CA LEU A 192 -26.93 -6.36 13.84
C LEU A 192 -27.00 -7.75 13.20
N SER A 193 -28.08 -8.50 13.46
CA SER A 193 -28.36 -9.78 12.77
C SER A 193 -28.45 -9.64 11.24
N GLU A 194 -29.03 -8.55 10.72
CA GLU A 194 -29.08 -8.28 9.28
C GLU A 194 -27.72 -7.90 8.68
N ILE A 195 -26.86 -7.26 9.47
CA ILE A 195 -25.49 -6.95 9.04
C ILE A 195 -24.69 -8.25 8.94
N VAL A 196 -24.79 -9.10 9.95
CA VAL A 196 -24.09 -10.39 9.99
C VAL A 196 -24.49 -11.29 8.83
N SER A 197 -25.78 -11.34 8.50
CA SER A 197 -26.29 -12.15 7.37
C SER A 197 -25.86 -11.63 6.00
N THR A 198 -25.35 -10.40 5.91
CA THR A 198 -24.87 -9.78 4.66
C THR A 198 -23.36 -9.62 4.59
N PHE A 199 -22.61 -10.18 5.55
CA PHE A 199 -21.17 -10.20 5.46
C PHE A 199 -20.72 -10.86 4.14
N PRO A 200 -19.71 -10.30 3.45
CA PRO A 200 -19.25 -10.81 2.16
C PRO A 200 -18.33 -12.02 2.38
N VAL A 201 -18.89 -13.07 2.96
CA VAL A 201 -18.29 -14.39 3.16
C VAL A 201 -18.62 -15.23 1.92
N PRO A 202 -17.69 -16.07 1.41
CA PRO A 202 -17.96 -16.87 0.23
C PRO A 202 -19.20 -17.76 0.40
N SER A 203 -20.01 -17.87 -0.64
CA SER A 203 -21.26 -18.63 -0.65
C SER A 203 -21.10 -20.14 -0.38
N HIS A 204 -19.88 -20.67 -0.44
CA HIS A 204 -19.57 -22.07 -0.17
C HIS A 204 -19.14 -22.35 1.28
N ILE A 205 -19.16 -21.34 2.15
CA ILE A 205 -18.97 -21.58 3.59
C ILE A 205 -20.13 -22.44 4.10
N SER A 206 -19.84 -23.43 4.96
CA SER A 206 -20.90 -24.28 5.51
C SER A 206 -21.75 -23.49 6.52
N SER A 207 -23.02 -23.88 6.71
CA SER A 207 -23.88 -23.26 7.71
C SER A 207 -23.26 -23.30 9.12
N GLN A 208 -22.56 -24.39 9.45
CA GLN A 208 -21.85 -24.54 10.72
C GLN A 208 -20.75 -23.49 10.91
N GLU A 209 -20.05 -23.12 9.84
CA GLU A 209 -19.00 -22.09 9.86
C GLU A 209 -19.61 -20.68 9.90
N CYS A 210 -20.77 -20.43 9.26
CA CYS A 210 -21.54 -19.19 9.46
C CYS A 210 -21.94 -19.00 10.93
N GLU A 211 -22.50 -20.04 11.56
CA GLU A 211 -22.83 -19.99 12.98
C GLU A 211 -21.58 -19.81 13.85
N ALA A 212 -20.45 -20.40 13.46
CA ALA A 212 -19.19 -20.21 14.18
C ALA A 212 -18.72 -18.75 14.09
N LEU A 213 -18.91 -18.09 12.95
CA LEU A 213 -18.61 -16.66 12.79
C LEU A 213 -19.51 -15.79 13.68
N GLU A 214 -20.80 -16.09 13.75
CA GLU A 214 -21.73 -15.39 14.65
C GLU A 214 -21.34 -15.59 16.11
N ARG A 215 -21.03 -16.83 16.52
CA ARG A 215 -20.50 -17.12 17.87
C ARG A 215 -19.21 -16.36 18.16
N ASN A 216 -18.33 -16.21 17.17
CA ASN A 216 -17.10 -15.42 17.31
C ASN A 216 -17.40 -13.94 17.52
N LEU A 217 -18.41 -13.37 16.84
CA LEU A 217 -18.87 -12.01 17.07
C LEU A 217 -19.41 -11.84 18.50
N CYS A 218 -20.31 -12.72 18.94
CA CYS A 218 -20.87 -12.66 20.29
C CYS A 218 -19.78 -12.75 21.37
N ARG A 219 -18.79 -13.62 21.17
CA ARG A 219 -17.62 -13.73 22.06
C ARG A 219 -16.79 -12.45 22.06
N PHE A 220 -16.53 -11.88 20.87
CA PHE A 220 -15.79 -10.62 20.73
C PHE A 220 -16.52 -9.47 21.45
N LEU A 221 -17.82 -9.32 21.23
CA LEU A 221 -18.66 -8.30 21.87
C LEU A 221 -18.68 -8.48 23.40
N SER A 222 -18.84 -9.71 23.89
CA SER A 222 -18.83 -10.01 25.33
C SER A 222 -17.48 -9.70 26.00
N TYR A 223 -16.38 -9.82 25.26
CA TYR A 223 -15.05 -9.49 25.76
C TYR A 223 -14.82 -7.96 25.83
N TRP A 224 -15.18 -7.24 24.76
CA TRP A 224 -14.86 -5.82 24.61
C TRP A 224 -15.88 -4.85 25.23
N ILE A 225 -17.13 -5.27 25.38
CA ILE A 225 -18.22 -4.41 25.86
C ILE A 225 -18.61 -4.90 27.25
N LEU A 226 -18.26 -4.11 28.27
CA LEU A 226 -18.53 -4.42 29.69
C LEU A 226 -20.00 -4.81 29.94
N SER A 227 -20.92 -4.12 29.27
CA SER A 227 -22.37 -4.35 29.34
C SER A 227 -22.81 -5.75 28.92
N PHE A 228 -21.97 -6.46 28.16
CA PHE A 228 -22.22 -7.81 27.67
C PHE A 228 -21.43 -8.88 28.45
N GLN A 229 -20.58 -8.49 29.40
CA GLN A 229 -19.87 -9.43 30.24
C GLN A 229 -20.86 -10.22 31.11
N GLY A 230 -20.79 -11.55 31.04
CA GLY A 230 -21.73 -12.46 31.70
C GLY A 230 -22.88 -12.97 30.83
N ALA A 231 -23.15 -12.32 29.68
CA ALA A 231 -24.14 -12.78 28.69
C ALA A 231 -23.56 -13.80 27.67
N ALA A 232 -22.40 -14.39 27.99
CA ALA A 232 -21.45 -15.00 27.05
C ALA A 232 -21.96 -16.18 26.20
N VAL A 233 -23.21 -16.59 26.34
CA VAL A 233 -23.78 -17.76 25.63
C VAL A 233 -24.84 -17.37 24.59
N HIS A 234 -25.57 -16.26 24.75
CA HIS A 234 -26.53 -15.80 23.74
C HIS A 234 -26.82 -14.29 23.85
N LEU A 235 -26.13 -13.50 23.02
CA LEU A 235 -26.56 -12.13 22.70
C LEU A 235 -27.58 -12.23 21.56
N ASP A 236 -28.79 -11.70 21.75
CA ASP A 236 -29.74 -11.54 20.64
C ASP A 236 -29.31 -10.35 19.77
N LEU A 237 -28.67 -10.64 18.63
CA LEU A 237 -28.18 -9.63 17.70
C LEU A 237 -29.32 -8.82 17.05
N ALA A 238 -30.57 -9.27 17.11
CA ALA A 238 -31.70 -8.51 16.58
C ALA A 238 -32.05 -7.28 17.43
N GLU A 239 -31.71 -7.28 18.73
CA GLU A 239 -32.00 -6.17 19.64
C GLU A 239 -31.05 -4.97 19.46
N TYR A 240 -29.91 -5.18 18.79
CA TYR A 240 -28.88 -4.17 18.65
C TYR A 240 -28.88 -3.55 17.26
N LEU A 241 -29.00 -2.22 17.20
CA LEU A 241 -28.91 -1.47 15.95
C LEU A 241 -27.47 -1.04 15.67
N ALA A 242 -27.03 -1.26 14.44
CA ALA A 242 -25.71 -0.86 13.95
C ALA A 242 -25.82 -0.15 12.60
N SER A 243 -24.81 0.67 12.29
CA SER A 243 -24.64 1.30 10.96
C SER A 243 -23.39 0.74 10.31
N GLU A 244 -23.49 0.25 9.09
CA GLU A 244 -22.32 -0.07 8.28
C GLU A 244 -21.71 1.16 7.63
N TYR A 245 -20.45 1.02 7.28
CA TYR A 245 -19.66 2.01 6.56
C TYR A 245 -19.12 1.34 5.30
N LEU A 246 -18.77 2.12 4.29
CA LEU A 246 -18.16 1.59 3.05
C LEU A 246 -16.71 2.01 2.86
N THR A 247 -16.26 3.01 3.62
CA THR A 247 -14.87 3.47 3.59
C THR A 247 -14.41 3.93 4.96
N ALA A 248 -13.10 3.89 5.18
CA ALA A 248 -12.45 4.51 6.33
C ALA A 248 -11.24 5.33 5.86
N GLN A 249 -10.87 6.37 6.59
CA GLN A 249 -9.60 7.04 6.48
C GLN A 249 -8.78 6.69 7.72
N VAL A 250 -7.52 6.32 7.52
CA VAL A 250 -6.59 5.99 8.61
C VAL A 250 -5.43 6.95 8.53
N SER A 251 -5.20 7.62 9.65
CA SER A 251 -4.06 8.51 9.83
C SER A 251 -2.97 7.78 10.62
N TYR A 252 -1.71 7.93 10.21
CA TYR A 252 -0.56 7.35 10.88
C TYR A 252 0.67 8.22 10.70
N VAL A 253 1.62 8.11 11.63
CA VAL A 253 2.90 8.78 11.55
C VAL A 253 3.85 7.91 10.73
N SER A 254 4.35 8.45 9.62
CA SER A 254 5.30 7.80 8.72
C SER A 254 6.62 7.51 9.44
N LEU A 255 7.15 6.29 9.30
CA LEU A 255 8.44 5.92 9.89
C LEU A 255 9.65 6.55 9.18
N LEU A 256 9.46 7.13 7.98
CA LEU A 256 10.56 7.73 7.24
C LEU A 256 10.90 9.13 7.76
N ASP A 257 9.89 9.98 7.88
CA ASP A 257 10.02 11.43 8.04
C ASP A 257 9.17 11.98 9.21
N ASN A 258 8.47 11.11 9.95
CA ASN A 258 7.53 11.46 11.01
C ASN A 258 6.37 12.37 10.57
N SER A 259 6.07 12.44 9.27
CA SER A 259 4.91 13.17 8.79
C SER A 259 3.62 12.42 9.08
N LEU A 260 2.54 13.17 9.31
CA LEU A 260 1.20 12.59 9.43
C LEU A 260 0.67 12.28 8.04
N VAL A 261 0.45 11.00 7.75
CA VAL A 261 -0.08 10.52 6.48
C VAL A 261 -1.50 10.01 6.70
N THR A 262 -2.41 10.34 5.78
CA THR A 262 -3.79 9.87 5.81
C THR A 262 -4.09 9.10 4.54
N ASN A 263 -4.48 7.83 4.67
CA ASN A 263 -4.86 6.98 3.54
C ASN A 263 -6.29 6.47 3.68
N ARG A 264 -6.93 6.22 2.54
CA ARG A 264 -8.30 5.70 2.48
C ARG A 264 -8.31 4.18 2.29
N ILE A 265 -9.11 3.50 3.10
CA ILE A 265 -9.47 2.09 2.99
C ILE A 265 -10.89 2.00 2.43
N ARG A 266 -11.11 1.09 1.49
CA ARG A 266 -12.42 0.81 0.88
C ARG A 266 -12.84 -0.62 1.16
N PHE A 267 -14.11 -0.80 1.49
CA PHE A 267 -14.74 -2.10 1.74
C PHE A 267 -16.17 -2.07 1.20
N ASN A 268 -16.29 -1.78 -0.09
CA ASN A 268 -17.56 -1.56 -0.75
C ASN A 268 -17.95 -2.81 -1.59
N PRO A 269 -19.11 -3.45 -1.32
CA PRO A 269 -19.55 -4.62 -2.07
C PRO A 269 -19.93 -4.31 -3.54
N CYS A 270 -20.23 -3.05 -3.86
CA CYS A 270 -20.71 -2.61 -5.17
C CYS A 270 -19.93 -1.36 -5.65
N TRP A 271 -18.63 -1.51 -5.92
CA TRP A 271 -17.77 -0.41 -6.35
C TRP A 271 -17.95 -0.10 -7.84
N ASN A 272 -18.42 1.11 -8.18
CA ASN A 272 -18.55 1.62 -9.55
C ASN A 272 -19.24 0.66 -10.55
N LYS A 273 -20.19 -0.16 -10.08
CA LYS A 273 -20.85 -1.23 -10.88
C LYS A 273 -19.88 -2.30 -11.42
N GLY A 274 -18.62 -2.30 -10.99
CA GLY A 274 -17.56 -3.22 -11.41
C GLY A 274 -17.33 -4.39 -10.44
N GLY A 275 -18.15 -4.52 -9.39
CA GLY A 275 -18.05 -5.57 -8.38
C GLY A 275 -17.46 -5.09 -7.04
N PRO A 276 -17.17 -6.02 -6.13
CA PRO A 276 -16.70 -5.69 -4.78
C PRO A 276 -15.27 -5.16 -4.77
N ARG A 277 -14.99 -4.23 -3.85
CA ARG A 277 -13.64 -3.73 -3.55
C ARG A 277 -13.39 -3.75 -2.04
N TYR A 278 -12.49 -4.63 -1.63
CA TYR A 278 -12.04 -4.79 -0.25
C TYR A 278 -10.53 -4.61 -0.17
N ASP A 279 -10.10 -3.47 0.37
CA ASP A 279 -8.70 -3.13 0.56
C ASP A 279 -8.11 -3.89 1.77
N TYR A 280 -6.79 -4.05 1.81
CA TYR A 280 -6.07 -4.73 2.88
C TYR A 280 -5.48 -3.74 3.87
N ILE A 281 -5.24 -4.19 5.10
CA ILE A 281 -4.71 -3.37 6.18
C ILE A 281 -3.63 -4.10 6.98
N LEU A 282 -2.76 -3.28 7.56
CA LEU A 282 -1.94 -3.60 8.71
C LEU A 282 -2.74 -3.18 9.95
N TYR A 283 -2.89 -4.08 10.92
CA TYR A 283 -3.58 -3.79 12.16
C TYR A 283 -2.76 -4.26 13.36
N ASN A 284 -2.96 -3.62 14.51
CA ASN A 284 -2.35 -4.02 15.76
C ASN A 284 -3.14 -5.19 16.34
N ALA A 285 -2.59 -6.41 16.27
CA ALA A 285 -3.28 -7.61 16.70
C ALA A 285 -3.22 -7.78 18.22
N ASP A 286 -2.07 -7.52 18.82
CA ASP A 286 -1.82 -7.47 20.26
C ASP A 286 -0.79 -6.37 20.55
N HIS A 287 -0.57 -5.99 21.81
CA HIS A 287 0.32 -4.86 22.20
C HIS A 287 1.71 -4.81 21.53
N ASN A 288 2.24 -5.94 21.02
CA ASN A 288 3.52 -6.03 20.33
C ASN A 288 3.47 -6.83 19.00
N SER A 289 2.28 -7.12 18.45
CA SER A 289 2.15 -7.95 17.25
C SER A 289 1.31 -7.28 16.18
N TYR A 290 1.78 -7.36 14.92
CA TYR A 290 1.03 -6.85 13.78
C TYR A 290 0.36 -8.00 13.02
N GLY A 291 -0.91 -7.79 12.68
CA GLY A 291 -1.67 -8.65 11.79
C GLY A 291 -1.89 -8.01 10.42
N TYR A 292 -2.18 -8.84 9.42
CA TYR A 292 -2.56 -8.40 8.08
C TYR A 292 -3.94 -8.95 7.78
N GLY A 293 -4.81 -8.13 7.20
CA GLY A 293 -6.16 -8.60 6.89
C GLY A 293 -6.80 -7.86 5.74
N GLN A 294 -7.71 -8.53 5.05
CA GLN A 294 -8.63 -7.87 4.13
C GLN A 294 -9.83 -7.35 4.90
N VAL A 295 -10.18 -6.06 4.74
CA VAL A 295 -11.36 -5.50 5.43
C VAL A 295 -12.61 -5.85 4.64
N LEU A 296 -13.48 -6.65 5.24
CA LEU A 296 -14.70 -7.15 4.58
C LEU A 296 -15.93 -6.33 4.91
N SER A 297 -16.08 -5.94 6.18
CA SER A 297 -17.17 -5.09 6.63
C SER A 297 -16.71 -4.25 7.82
N VAL A 298 -17.24 -3.04 7.94
CA VAL A 298 -17.06 -2.17 9.11
C VAL A 298 -18.41 -1.65 9.53
N PHE A 299 -18.73 -1.79 10.80
CA PHE A 299 -19.97 -1.30 11.38
C PHE A 299 -19.71 -0.64 12.72
N ALA A 300 -20.63 0.24 13.12
CA ALA A 300 -20.61 0.86 14.44
C ALA A 300 -21.96 0.71 15.13
N MET A 301 -21.91 0.46 16.43
CA MET A 301 -23.08 0.36 17.31
C MET A 301 -22.88 1.23 18.54
N VAL A 302 -23.99 1.59 19.19
CA VAL A 302 -23.98 2.35 20.44
C VAL A 302 -24.60 1.49 21.53
N VAL A 303 -23.85 1.23 22.60
CA VAL A 303 -24.29 0.45 23.77
C VAL A 303 -23.99 1.29 25.00
N ASN A 304 -24.99 1.52 25.86
CA ASN A 304 -24.82 2.32 27.07
C ASN A 304 -24.18 3.71 26.83
N ARG A 305 -24.58 4.36 25.73
CA ARG A 305 -24.07 5.66 25.26
C ARG A 305 -22.60 5.65 24.80
N GLU A 306 -21.93 4.50 24.84
CA GLU A 306 -20.60 4.33 24.28
C GLU A 306 -20.69 3.77 22.87
N ARG A 307 -19.82 4.27 21.98
CA ARG A 307 -19.78 3.87 20.58
C ARG A 307 -18.66 2.88 20.34
N TYR A 308 -19.00 1.75 19.75
CA TYR A 308 -18.04 0.72 19.35
C TYR A 308 -18.01 0.62 17.84
N SER A 309 -16.81 0.73 17.25
CA SER A 309 -16.61 0.54 15.82
C SER A 309 -15.77 -0.70 15.58
N ILE A 310 -16.35 -1.63 14.83
CA ILE A 310 -15.90 -2.99 14.70
C ILE A 310 -15.72 -3.28 13.21
N ALA A 311 -14.64 -3.98 12.89
CA ALA A 311 -14.35 -4.47 11.55
C ALA A 311 -14.33 -6.00 11.54
N LEU A 312 -14.89 -6.58 10.48
CA LEU A 312 -14.68 -7.97 10.11
C LEU A 312 -13.53 -8.03 9.11
N LEU A 313 -12.49 -8.80 9.46
CA LEU A 313 -11.32 -9.03 8.63
C LEU A 313 -11.27 -10.48 8.14
N LEU A 314 -10.80 -10.69 6.91
CA LEU A 314 -10.14 -11.95 6.53
C LEU A 314 -8.70 -11.87 7.01
N ASP A 315 -8.38 -12.59 8.08
CA ASP A 315 -7.07 -12.58 8.74
C ASP A 315 -6.06 -13.43 7.95
N LEU A 316 -5.01 -12.77 7.45
CA LEU A 316 -3.96 -13.41 6.66
C LEU A 316 -2.86 -13.93 7.60
N LYS A 317 -2.70 -15.25 7.66
CA LYS A 317 -1.68 -15.87 8.49
C LYS A 317 -0.30 -15.75 7.83
N LYS A 318 0.57 -14.92 8.43
CA LYS A 318 1.97 -14.71 8.00
C LYS A 318 2.73 -16.04 8.00
N LYS A 319 3.48 -16.35 6.93
CA LYS A 319 4.53 -17.38 7.00
C LYS A 319 5.70 -16.84 7.83
N ALA A 320 6.31 -17.69 8.66
CA ALA A 320 7.37 -17.28 9.60
C ALA A 320 8.53 -16.51 8.96
N GLN A 321 8.81 -16.78 7.68
CA GLN A 321 9.89 -16.13 6.94
C GLN A 321 9.41 -15.66 5.56
N ARG A 322 10.10 -14.66 5.03
CA ARG A 322 9.97 -14.26 3.62
C ARG A 322 10.29 -15.44 2.72
N SER A 323 9.65 -15.46 1.55
CA SER A 323 9.91 -16.47 0.54
C SER A 323 11.39 -16.50 0.18
N SER A 324 12.05 -17.65 0.29
CA SER A 324 13.44 -17.80 -0.15
C SER A 324 13.61 -17.71 -1.66
N ILE A 325 12.50 -17.73 -2.40
CA ILE A 325 12.48 -17.65 -3.87
C ILE A 325 12.25 -16.21 -4.32
N THR A 326 11.25 -15.54 -3.76
CA THR A 326 10.80 -14.23 -4.24
C THR A 326 11.20 -13.08 -3.31
N GLY A 327 11.59 -13.37 -2.06
CA GLY A 327 11.87 -12.38 -1.01
C GLY A 327 10.63 -11.63 -0.49
N PHE A 328 9.44 -11.90 -1.03
CA PHE A 328 8.20 -11.30 -0.54
C PHE A 328 7.68 -12.02 0.70
N ILE A 329 6.81 -11.31 1.42
CA ILE A 329 6.07 -11.86 2.55
C ILE A 329 4.88 -12.62 1.98
N GLU A 330 4.84 -13.92 2.26
CA GLU A 330 3.72 -14.79 1.89
C GLU A 330 2.81 -14.98 3.10
N ALA A 331 1.51 -14.93 2.86
CA ALA A 331 0.48 -15.21 3.85
C ALA A 331 -0.58 -16.15 3.29
N THR A 332 -1.33 -16.83 4.14
CA THR A 332 -2.41 -17.72 3.72
C THR A 332 -3.70 -17.38 4.45
N ALA A 333 -4.83 -17.63 3.80
CA ALA A 333 -6.14 -17.57 4.42
C ALA A 333 -7.05 -18.61 3.80
N ASP A 334 -7.73 -19.38 4.65
CA ASP A 334 -8.72 -20.37 4.24
C ASP A 334 -10.11 -19.74 4.35
N LYS A 335 -10.60 -19.18 3.24
CA LYS A 335 -11.88 -18.46 3.21
C LYS A 335 -13.09 -19.35 3.57
N THR A 336 -12.91 -20.67 3.61
CA THR A 336 -13.96 -21.64 3.95
C THR A 336 -14.15 -21.82 5.45
N LYS A 337 -13.22 -21.32 6.27
CA LYS A 337 -13.24 -21.50 7.74
C LYS A 337 -13.47 -20.19 8.47
N ALA A 338 -14.38 -20.21 9.44
CA ALA A 338 -14.65 -19.11 10.34
C ALA A 338 -13.42 -18.65 11.12
N SER A 339 -12.45 -19.55 11.36
CA SER A 339 -11.19 -19.23 12.03
C SER A 339 -10.24 -18.32 11.23
N SER A 340 -10.45 -18.20 9.91
CA SER A 340 -9.76 -17.23 9.07
C SER A 340 -10.37 -15.83 9.15
N TYR A 341 -11.52 -15.68 9.81
CA TYR A 341 -12.18 -14.40 9.99
C TYR A 341 -11.97 -13.90 11.41
N ARG A 342 -11.74 -12.60 11.55
CA ARG A 342 -11.46 -11.98 12.84
C ARG A 342 -12.21 -10.66 12.98
N PHE A 343 -12.84 -10.47 14.13
CA PHE A 343 -13.37 -9.17 14.53
C PHE A 343 -12.27 -8.38 15.25
N VAL A 344 -12.13 -7.10 14.90
CA VAL A 344 -11.22 -6.16 15.55
C VAL A 344 -11.89 -4.82 15.75
N MET A 345 -11.43 -4.05 16.73
CA MET A 345 -11.79 -2.63 16.81
C MET A 345 -11.10 -1.85 15.70
N THR A 346 -11.78 -0.87 15.10
CA THR A 346 -11.22 -0.07 14.00
C THR A 346 -10.05 0.80 14.43
N ASN A 347 -9.98 1.20 15.70
CA ASN A 347 -8.83 1.94 16.25
C ASN A 347 -7.52 1.11 16.29
N THR A 348 -7.57 -0.18 15.96
CA THR A 348 -6.35 -1.00 15.80
C THR A 348 -5.75 -0.87 14.40
N PHE A 349 -6.43 -0.20 13.46
CA PHE A 349 -5.91 -0.02 12.11
C PHE A 349 -4.68 0.86 12.12
N VAL A 350 -3.60 0.36 11.54
CA VAL A 350 -2.32 1.07 11.46
C VAL A 350 -2.23 1.81 10.13
N ARG A 351 -2.43 1.08 9.03
CA ARG A 351 -2.38 1.64 7.67
C ARG A 351 -2.95 0.66 6.63
N PRO A 352 -3.28 1.13 5.42
CA PRO A 352 -3.58 0.25 4.30
C PRO A 352 -2.34 -0.51 3.81
N LEU A 353 -2.57 -1.70 3.26
CA LEU A 353 -1.56 -2.55 2.64
C LEU A 353 -1.92 -2.85 1.18
N PHE A 354 -0.87 -3.08 0.39
CA PHE A 354 -1.01 -3.63 -0.95
C PHE A 354 -0.71 -5.14 -0.91
N VAL A 355 -1.74 -5.94 -1.16
CA VAL A 355 -1.63 -7.40 -1.15
C VAL A 355 -2.12 -7.93 -2.48
N HIS A 356 -1.30 -8.77 -3.10
CA HIS A 356 -1.71 -9.53 -4.28
C HIS A 356 -2.49 -10.76 -3.80
N PRO A 357 -3.78 -10.87 -4.15
CA PRO A 357 -4.55 -12.07 -3.87
C PRO A 357 -4.00 -13.26 -4.67
N PRO A 358 -4.30 -14.50 -4.26
CA PRO A 358 -4.02 -15.66 -5.09
C PRO A 358 -4.70 -15.55 -6.45
N ASP A 359 -4.08 -16.16 -7.45
CA ASP A 359 -4.65 -16.27 -8.79
C ASP A 359 -5.98 -17.04 -8.73
N PRO A 360 -7.11 -16.46 -9.21
CA PRO A 360 -8.42 -17.10 -9.19
C PRO A 360 -8.44 -18.48 -9.87
N ASP A 361 -7.58 -18.69 -10.87
CA ASP A 361 -7.52 -19.91 -11.66
C ASP A 361 -6.56 -20.96 -11.05
N SER A 362 -5.96 -20.65 -9.89
CA SER A 362 -5.04 -21.54 -9.19
C SER A 362 -5.63 -22.07 -7.89
N ASP A 363 -5.27 -23.30 -7.50
CA ASP A 363 -5.57 -23.85 -6.17
C ASP A 363 -4.76 -23.19 -5.03
N SER A 364 -3.99 -22.13 -5.33
CA SER A 364 -3.17 -21.45 -4.34
C SER A 364 -4.05 -20.63 -3.39
N THR A 365 -3.80 -20.77 -2.10
CA THR A 365 -4.36 -19.90 -1.05
C THR A 365 -3.35 -18.84 -0.60
N THR A 366 -2.28 -18.65 -1.38
CA THR A 366 -1.15 -17.77 -1.02
C THR A 366 -1.41 -16.35 -1.46
N TYR A 367 -1.40 -15.44 -0.49
CA TYR A 367 -1.40 -14.00 -0.65
C TYR A 367 0.04 -13.49 -0.59
N VAL A 368 0.37 -12.50 -1.41
CA VAL A 368 1.69 -11.85 -1.39
C VAL A 368 1.54 -10.43 -0.89
N VAL A 369 2.10 -10.14 0.28
CA VAL A 369 2.13 -8.80 0.86
C VAL A 369 3.28 -8.03 0.22
N ASN A 370 2.97 -6.92 -0.45
CA ASN A 370 3.95 -6.09 -1.12
C ASN A 370 4.39 -4.95 -0.20
N ASP A 371 5.56 -5.13 0.40
CA ASP A 371 6.20 -4.15 1.28
C ASP A 371 7.04 -3.11 0.54
N LEU A 372 7.19 -3.23 -0.78
CA LEU A 372 7.96 -2.28 -1.62
C LEU A 372 7.10 -1.17 -2.24
N ILE A 373 5.82 -1.06 -1.86
CA ILE A 373 4.90 -0.08 -2.43
C ILE A 373 5.24 1.35 -2.00
N ASP A 374 5.70 1.53 -0.77
CA ASP A 374 6.12 2.82 -0.22
C ASP A 374 7.13 2.62 0.92
N TYR A 375 7.80 3.72 1.27
CA TYR A 375 8.92 3.75 2.22
C TYR A 375 8.51 3.29 3.62
N ASP A 376 7.36 3.78 4.10
CA ASP A 376 6.83 3.46 5.42
C ASP A 376 6.49 1.96 5.54
N SER A 377 5.92 1.36 4.49
CA SER A 377 5.62 -0.08 4.45
C SER A 377 6.89 -0.86 4.71
N TYR A 378 7.90 -0.60 3.89
CA TYR A 378 9.16 -1.32 3.94
C TYR A 378 9.81 -1.23 5.32
N LEU A 379 9.89 -0.04 5.90
CA LEU A 379 10.44 0.19 7.24
C LEU A 379 9.65 -0.55 8.33
N ARG A 380 8.32 -0.55 8.27
CA ARG A 380 7.50 -1.33 9.23
C ARG A 380 7.80 -2.81 9.11
N PHE A 381 7.86 -3.34 7.89
CA PHE A 381 8.13 -4.76 7.65
C PHE A 381 9.56 -5.21 7.94
N LEU A 382 10.52 -4.29 8.10
CA LEU A 382 11.84 -4.59 8.67
C LEU A 382 11.79 -4.77 10.19
N ASN A 383 10.95 -3.98 10.86
CA ASN A 383 10.82 -3.98 12.32
C ASN A 383 9.88 -5.08 12.85
N ILE A 384 9.00 -5.62 12.00
CA ILE A 384 8.13 -6.74 12.34
C ILE A 384 8.93 -8.05 12.28
N LYS A 385 9.49 -8.46 13.42
CA LYS A 385 10.11 -9.78 13.60
C LYS A 385 9.05 -10.88 13.46
#